data_AF-A0A965AN06-F1
#
_entry.id   AF-A0A965AN06-F1
#
_cell.length_a   1.000
_cell.length_b   1.000
_cell.length_c   1.000
_cell.angle_alpha   90.00
_cell.angle_beta   90.00
_cell.angle_gamma   90.00
#
_symmetry.space_group_name_H-M   'P 1'
#
loop_
_entity.id
_entity.type
_entity.pdbx_description
1 polymer ?
#
loop_
_entity_poly.entity_id
_entity_poly.type
_entity_poly.pdbx_seq_one_letter_code
_entity_poly.pdbx_strand_id
1 'polypeptide(L)' 'MTACRPKLAVFKFASCDGCQLQLLDLEGQLRQMAEQVEIAHFLEARSRIEPGP' A
#
# COMPACT_ATOMS: atom_id res chain seq x y z
N MET A 1 -21.69 5.43 -11.04
CA MET A 1 -20.76 6.46 -10.54
C MET A 1 -19.59 5.72 -9.93
N THR A 2 -18.46 5.61 -10.63
CA THR A 2 -17.27 4.95 -10.08
C THR A 2 -16.72 5.89 -9.02
N ALA A 3 -17.01 5.61 -7.75
CA ALA A 3 -16.41 6.34 -6.64
C ALA A 3 -14.88 6.31 -6.84
N CYS A 4 -14.23 7.46 -6.69
CA CYS A 4 -12.78 7.53 -6.76
C CYS A 4 -12.22 6.58 -5.68
N ARG A 5 -11.39 5.60 -6.07
CA ARG A 5 -10.80 4.67 -5.11
C ARG A 5 -9.98 5.48 -4.10
N PRO A 6 -10.12 5.22 -2.79
CA PRO A 6 -9.34 5.92 -1.78
C PRO A 6 -7.84 5.66 -2.00
N LYS A 7 -7.02 6.69 -1.80
CA LYS A 7 -5.57 6.57 -1.87
C LYS A 7 -5.00 6.02 -0.56
N LEU A 8 -4.09 5.08 -0.67
CA LEU A 8 -3.38 4.44 0.43
C LEU A 8 -1.87 4.76 0.32
N ALA A 9 -1.29 5.18 1.45
CA ALA A 9 0.14 5.31 1.62
C ALA A 9 0.60 4.58 2.89
N VAL A 10 1.68 3.82 2.78
CA VAL A 10 2.41 3.18 3.88
C VAL A 10 3.74 3.91 4.02
N PHE A 11 3.91 4.63 5.12
CA PHE A 11 5.14 5.34 5.45
C PHE A 11 5.90 4.62 6.56
N LYS A 12 7.21 4.47 6.35
CA LYS A 12 8.16 4.06 7.37
C LYS A 12 8.80 5.31 7.97
N PHE A 13 8.76 5.42 9.30
CA PHE A 13 9.47 6.47 10.04
C PHE A 13 10.76 5.89 10.65
N ALA A 14 10.78 5.62 11.96
CA ALA A 14 11.92 5.00 12.65
C ALA A 14 11.57 3.56 13.07
N SER A 15 11.72 2.60 12.16
CA SER A 15 11.51 1.17 12.44
C SER A 15 12.28 0.25 11.46
N CYS A 16 12.13 -1.08 11.61
CA CYS A 16 12.89 -2.11 10.88
C CYS A 16 12.14 -2.71 9.67
N ASP A 17 11.12 -2.04 9.13
CA ASP A 17 10.31 -2.55 8.00
C ASP A 17 9.42 -3.77 8.31
N GLY A 18 9.49 -4.34 9.52
CA GLY A 18 8.69 -5.51 9.88
C GLY A 18 7.19 -5.36 9.62
N CYS A 19 6.60 -4.20 9.95
CA CYS A 19 5.16 -3.97 9.73
C CYS A 19 4.76 -3.96 8.25
N GLN A 20 5.61 -3.44 7.37
CA GLN A 20 5.32 -3.38 5.95
C GLN A 20 5.53 -4.74 5.26
N LEU A 21 6.49 -5.54 5.75
CA LEU A 21 6.68 -6.92 5.31
C LEU A 21 5.50 -7.81 5.74
N GLN A 22 4.97 -7.63 6.95
CA GLN A 22 3.77 -8.34 7.40
C GLN A 22 2.54 -8.02 6.53
N LEU A 23 2.44 -6.81 5.98
CA LEU A 23 1.40 -6.49 4.99
C LEU A 23 1.64 -7.21 3.65
N LEU A 24 2.90 -7.39 3.26
CA LEU A 24 3.27 -8.11 2.04
C LEU A 24 2.99 -9.62 2.15
N ASP A 25 3.20 -10.19 3.33
CA ASP A 25 2.92 -11.61 3.66
C ASP A 25 1.42 -11.97 3.52
N LEU A 26 0.52 -10.98 3.43
CA LEU A 26 -0.90 -11.19 3.18
C LEU A 26 -1.20 -11.61 1.73
N GLU A 27 -0.22 -11.52 0.82
CA GLU A 27 -0.25 -12.03 -0.56
C GLU A 27 -1.58 -11.76 -1.29
N GLY A 28 -2.43 -12.79 -1.42
CA GLY A 28 -3.70 -12.72 -2.13
C GLY A 28 -4.70 -11.75 -1.49
N GLN A 29 -4.68 -11.59 -0.17
CA GLN A 29 -5.54 -10.62 0.53
C GLN A 29 -5.07 -9.19 0.24
N LEU A 30 -3.75 -8.95 0.20
CA LEU A 30 -3.20 -7.65 -0.21
C LEU A 30 -3.61 -7.32 -1.65
N ARG A 31 -3.60 -8.33 -2.54
CA ARG A 31 -4.05 -8.16 -3.92
C ARG A 31 -5.52 -7.79 -4.02
N GLN A 32 -6.40 -8.43 -3.24
CA GLN A 32 -7.82 -8.07 -3.17
C GLN A 32 -8.03 -6.64 -2.65
N MET A 33 -7.25 -6.21 -1.67
CA MET A 33 -7.29 -4.82 -1.19
C MET A 33 -6.84 -3.83 -2.26
N ALA A 34 -5.83 -4.17 -3.06
CA ALA A 34 -5.34 -3.34 -4.15
C ALA A 34 -6.37 -3.11 -5.28
N GLU A 35 -7.41 -3.95 -5.38
CA GLU A 35 -8.55 -3.73 -6.28
C GLU A 35 -9.48 -2.62 -5.78
N GLN A 36 -9.51 -2.38 -4.47
CA GLN A 36 -10.42 -1.43 -3.82
C GLN A 36 -9.77 -0.06 -3.53
N VAL A 37 -8.44 0.01 -3.46
CA VAL A 37 -7.69 1.25 -3.16
C VAL A 37 -6.70 1.60 -4.26
N GLU A 38 -6.22 2.84 -4.27
CA GLU A 38 -5.07 3.27 -5.07
C GLU A 38 -3.82 3.33 -4.17
N ILE A 39 -2.88 2.40 -4.35
CA ILE A 39 -1.61 2.43 -3.59
C ILE A 39 -0.69 3.51 -4.19
N ALA A 40 -0.58 4.64 -3.52
CA ALA A 40 0.27 5.76 -3.94
C ALA A 40 1.71 5.60 -3.46
N HIS A 41 1.91 5.17 -2.22
CA HIS A 41 3.23 5.01 -1.60
C HIS A 41 3.28 3.71 -0.79
N PHE A 42 4.12 2.75 -1.17
CA PHE A 42 4.37 1.53 -0.39
C PHE A 42 5.65 0.88 -0.93
N LEU A 43 6.77 1.09 -0.24
CA LEU A 43 8.10 0.77 -0.77
C LEU A 43 8.34 -0.73 -1.00
N GLU A 44 7.72 -1.61 -0.20
CA GLU A 44 7.88 -3.07 -0.38
C GLU A 44 6.98 -3.66 -1.47
N ALA A 45 5.85 -3.02 -1.78
CA ALA A 45 4.86 -3.56 -2.71
C ALA A 45 4.80 -2.81 -4.06
N ARG A 46 5.49 -1.67 -4.20
CA ARG A 46 5.41 -0.81 -5.38
C ARG A 46 6.73 -0.12 -5.67
N SER A 47 7.15 -0.16 -6.93
CA SER A 47 8.33 0.57 -7.42
C SER A 47 8.06 2.05 -7.72
N ARG A 48 6.83 2.39 -8.11
CA ARG A 48 6.41 3.77 -8.37
C ARG A 48 5.98 4.43 -7.07
N ILE A 49 6.60 5.56 -6.76
CA ILE A 49 6.29 6.39 -5.58
C ILE A 49 5.52 7.62 -6.05
N GLU A 50 4.31 7.79 -5.54
CA GLU A 50 3.48 8.98 -5.76
C GLU A 50 3.27 9.71 -4.43
N PRO A 51 2.89 11.00 -4.46
CA PRO A 51 2.48 11.71 -3.25
C PRO A 51 1.39 10.92 -2.51
N GLY A 52 1.55 10.81 -1.18
CA GLY A 52 0.55 10.20 -0.32
C GLY A 52 -0.79 10.98 -0.34
N PRO A 53 -1.84 10.41 0.28
CA PRO A 53 -3.08 11.15 0.52
C PRO A 53 -2.86 12.42 1.33
#